data_AF-A0A0H3ZVU5-F1
#
_entry.id   AF-A0A0H3ZVU5-F1
#
_cell.length_a   1.000
_cell.length_b   1.000
_cell.length_c   1.000
_cell.angle_alpha   90.00
_cell.angle_beta   90.00
_cell.angle_gamma   90.00
#
_symmetry.space_group_name_H-M   'P 1'
#
loop_
_entity.id
_entity.type
_entity.pdbx_description
1 polymer ?
#
loop_
_entity_poly.entity_id
_entity_poly.type
_entity_poly.pdbx_seq_one_letter_code
_entity_poly.pdbx_strand_id
1 'polypeptide(L)'
;MIKKDFFSNQSVWQAPSPDQRQLGMLQTNLMACRFGHYIKAQIRDQVGRYDSVESCRRSLERWLDQYISNVSYGEDSILARYPLRSCYVRIEESEHDKTRYLCEIMLQPQYQFEMMDAKVVLTASVSGQEVGESQ
;
A
#
# COMPACT_ATOMS: atom_id res chain seq x y z
N MET A 1 -14.12 6.83 -31.72
CA MET A 1 -13.17 7.63 -30.91
C MET A 1 -12.37 6.66 -30.05
N ILE A 2 -11.09 6.43 -30.37
CA ILE A 2 -10.25 5.50 -29.60
C ILE A 2 -9.87 6.21 -28.30
N LYS A 3 -10.39 5.73 -27.17
CA LYS A 3 -10.02 6.23 -25.84
C LYS A 3 -8.59 5.73 -25.57
N LYS A 4 -7.61 6.63 -25.61
CA LYS A 4 -6.25 6.32 -25.15
C LYS A 4 -6.32 6.27 -23.63
N ASP A 5 -6.23 5.07 -23.07
CA ASP A 5 -6.16 4.82 -21.64
C ASP A 5 -4.76 4.38 -21.23
N PHE A 6 -4.39 4.67 -19.98
CA PHE A 6 -3.14 4.21 -19.38
C PHE A 6 -3.38 2.87 -18.69
N PHE A 7 -2.88 1.79 -19.30
CA PHE A 7 -3.06 0.43 -18.80
C PHE A 7 -2.02 0.00 -17.78
N SER A 8 -0.90 0.70 -17.69
CA SER A 8 0.15 0.42 -16.70
C SER A 8 0.71 1.71 -16.16
N ASN A 9 1.05 1.68 -14.88
CA ASN A 9 1.60 2.78 -14.11
C ASN A 9 2.82 2.32 -13.30
N GLN A 10 3.52 1.28 -13.76
CA GLN A 10 4.77 0.83 -13.16
C GLN A 10 5.85 1.92 -13.32
N SER A 11 6.59 2.22 -12.25
CA SER A 11 7.78 3.06 -12.33
C SER A 11 8.96 2.31 -12.95
N VAL A 12 10.08 3.01 -13.16
CA VAL A 12 11.33 2.41 -13.65
C VAL A 12 12.02 1.51 -12.62
N TRP A 13 11.55 1.49 -11.38
CA TRP A 13 12.15 0.67 -10.32
C TRP A 13 11.81 -0.82 -10.51
N GLN A 14 12.83 -1.65 -10.44
CA GLN A 14 12.73 -3.11 -10.59
C GLN A 14 12.59 -3.75 -9.21
N ALA A 15 11.43 -4.35 -8.95
CA ALA A 15 11.15 -5.00 -7.68
C ALA A 15 11.96 -6.30 -7.52
N PRO A 16 12.65 -6.51 -6.39
CA PRO A 16 13.35 -7.76 -6.10
C PRO A 16 12.42 -8.98 -6.01
N SER A 17 11.18 -8.78 -5.57
CA SER A 17 10.16 -9.83 -5.47
C SER A 17 8.81 -9.37 -6.05
N PRO A 18 7.95 -10.31 -6.49
CA PRO A 18 6.62 -9.98 -7.00
C PRO A 18 5.76 -9.19 -6.01
N ASP A 19 5.82 -9.53 -4.72
CA ASP A 19 5.05 -8.86 -3.67
C ASP A 19 5.44 -7.39 -3.50
N GLN A 20 6.70 -7.05 -3.76
CA GLN A 20 7.21 -5.69 -3.69
C GLN A 20 6.90 -4.87 -4.93
N ARG A 21 6.39 -5.48 -6.01
CA ARG A 21 6.05 -4.77 -7.26
C ARG A 21 5.05 -3.65 -7.02
N GLN A 22 4.15 -3.83 -6.06
CA GLN A 22 3.17 -2.82 -5.65
C GLN A 22 3.81 -1.51 -5.18
N LEU A 23 4.99 -1.57 -4.56
CA LEU A 23 5.77 -0.39 -4.16
C LEU A 23 6.37 0.34 -5.37
N GLY A 24 6.59 -0.38 -6.47
CA GLY A 24 7.05 0.19 -7.73
C GLY A 24 5.96 0.87 -8.54
N MET A 25 4.69 0.75 -8.17
CA MET A 25 3.58 1.37 -8.92
C MET A 25 3.44 2.85 -8.57
N LEU A 26 3.25 3.70 -9.59
CA LEU A 26 3.22 5.15 -9.44
C LEU A 26 2.09 5.63 -8.53
N GLN A 27 0.92 5.02 -8.58
CA GLN A 27 -0.21 5.31 -7.69
C GLN A 27 0.15 5.10 -6.21
N THR A 28 0.89 4.03 -5.89
CA THR A 28 1.35 3.75 -4.52
C THR A 28 2.33 4.83 -4.07
N ASN A 29 3.31 5.15 -4.91
CA ASN A 29 4.34 6.13 -4.60
C ASN A 29 3.78 7.55 -4.49
N LEU A 30 2.94 7.99 -5.42
CA LEU A 30 2.33 9.31 -5.39
C LEU A 30 1.42 9.48 -4.17
N MET A 31 0.70 8.42 -3.78
CA MET A 31 -0.07 8.39 -2.54
C MET A 31 0.84 8.53 -1.31
N ALA A 32 1.92 7.75 -1.22
CA ALA A 32 2.90 7.86 -0.14
C ALA A 32 3.55 9.26 -0.07
N CYS A 33 3.94 9.84 -1.20
CA CYS A 33 4.48 11.21 -1.27
C CYS A 33 3.48 12.25 -0.75
N ARG A 34 2.20 12.13 -1.10
CA ARG A 34 1.15 13.03 -0.62
C ARG A 34 1.06 12.97 0.91
N PHE A 35 1.00 11.78 1.50
CA PHE A 35 1.01 11.63 2.95
C PHE A 35 2.30 12.21 3.55
N GLY A 36 3.47 11.92 2.98
CA GLY A 36 4.74 12.45 3.44
C GLY A 36 4.78 13.98 3.49
N HIS A 37 4.21 14.66 2.49
CA HIS A 37 4.10 16.12 2.48
C HIS A 37 3.21 16.64 3.61
N TYR A 38 2.05 16.03 3.84
CA TYR A 38 1.15 16.44 4.93
C TYR A 38 1.77 16.19 6.29
N ILE A 39 2.34 15.00 6.51
CA ILE A 39 3.00 14.62 7.76
C ILE A 39 4.12 15.62 8.08
N LYS A 40 4.96 15.98 7.10
CA LYS A 40 6.03 16.96 7.29
C LYS A 40 5.49 18.34 7.70
N ALA A 41 4.41 18.81 7.07
CA ALA A 41 3.79 20.09 7.43
C ALA A 41 3.16 20.04 8.83
N GLN A 42 2.42 18.97 9.14
CA GLN A 42 1.78 18.76 10.44
C GLN A 42 2.81 18.70 11.57
N ILE A 43 3.88 17.91 11.42
CA ILE A 43 4.93 17.80 12.43
C ILE A 43 5.59 19.16 12.66
N ARG A 44 5.94 19.89 11.59
CA ARG A 44 6.55 21.22 11.69
C ARG A 44 5.68 22.20 12.47
N ASP A 45 4.38 22.24 12.19
CA ASP A 45 3.45 23.18 12.83
C ASP A 45 3.20 22.84 14.32
N GLN A 46 3.57 21.63 14.74
CA GLN A 46 3.37 21.13 16.09
C GLN A 46 4.67 21.03 16.91
N VAL A 47 5.82 21.39 16.33
CA VAL A 47 7.10 21.51 17.06
C VAL A 47 6.91 22.53 18.19
N GLY A 48 7.12 22.08 19.44
CA GLY A 48 6.97 22.90 20.65
C GLY A 48 5.55 22.98 21.22
N ARG A 49 4.56 22.27 20.65
CA ARG A 49 3.17 22.25 21.13
C ARG A 49 2.76 21.00 21.89
N TYR A 50 3.49 19.89 21.73
CA TYR A 50 3.13 18.63 22.39
C TYR A 50 3.85 18.46 23.72
N ASP A 51 3.09 18.07 24.74
CA ASP A 51 3.60 17.76 26.07
C ASP A 51 4.33 16.39 26.13
N SER A 52 4.09 15.50 25.16
CA SER A 52 4.74 14.18 25.09
C SER A 52 4.75 13.56 23.69
N VAL A 53 5.71 12.63 23.46
CA VAL A 53 5.83 11.81 22.24
C VAL A 53 4.54 11.06 21.94
N GLU A 54 3.93 10.50 22.98
CA GLU A 54 2.71 9.71 22.88
C GLU A 54 1.52 10.57 22.41
N SER A 55 1.46 11.83 22.84
CA SER A 55 0.44 12.78 22.34
C SER A 55 0.60 13.06 20.85
N CYS A 56 1.85 13.25 20.39
CA CYS A 56 2.17 13.42 18.98
C CYS A 56 1.76 12.20 18.15
N ARG A 57 2.14 10.99 18.60
CA ARG A 57 1.77 9.71 17.96
C ARG A 57 0.25 9.59 17.81
N ARG A 58 -0.50 9.75 18.89
CA ARG A 58 -1.98 9.67 18.87
C ARG A 58 -2.62 10.74 18.00
N SER A 59 -2.05 11.95 17.94
CA SER A 59 -2.57 12.99 17.06
C SER A 59 -2.38 12.61 15.59
N LEU A 60 -1.22 12.05 15.25
CA LEU A 60 -0.91 11.64 13.88
C LEU A 60 -1.74 10.43 13.44
N GLU A 61 -1.90 9.44 14.31
CA GLU A 61 -2.76 8.28 14.06
C GLU A 61 -4.22 8.70 13.82
N ARG A 62 -4.78 9.56 14.68
CA ARG A 62 -6.14 10.08 14.49
C ARG A 62 -6.33 10.85 13.19
N TRP A 63 -5.27 11.47 12.66
CA TRP A 63 -5.32 12.12 11.36
C TRP A 63 -5.26 11.10 10.22
N LEU A 64 -4.39 10.09 10.31
CA LEU A 64 -4.29 9.02 9.32
C LEU A 64 -5.55 8.15 9.25
N ASP A 65 -6.20 7.87 10.38
CA ASP A 65 -7.44 7.10 10.48
C ASP A 65 -8.57 7.66 9.61
N GLN A 66 -8.56 8.97 9.32
CA GLN A 66 -9.54 9.61 8.44
C GLN A 66 -9.43 9.17 6.98
N TYR A 67 -8.32 8.51 6.62
CA TYR A 67 -8.03 8.03 5.27
C TYR A 67 -8.01 6.50 5.18
N ILE A 68 -8.35 5.81 6.27
CA ILE A 68 -8.49 4.35 6.30
C ILE A 68 -9.92 3.98 5.91
N SER A 69 -10.06 3.02 4.99
CA SER A 69 -11.36 2.49 4.63
C SER A 69 -11.82 1.42 5.62
N ASN A 70 -13.07 1.51 6.07
CA ASN A 70 -13.73 0.45 6.83
C ASN A 70 -14.27 -0.67 5.93
N VAL A 71 -14.22 -0.49 4.62
CA VAL A 71 -14.71 -1.46 3.63
C VAL A 71 -13.55 -1.96 2.78
N SER A 72 -13.44 -3.28 2.68
CA SER A 72 -12.45 -3.97 1.84
C SER A 72 -12.81 -3.92 0.35
N TYR A 73 -14.07 -3.71 0.02
CA TYR A 73 -14.59 -3.55 -1.33
C TYR A 73 -15.64 -2.43 -1.34
N GLY A 74 -15.48 -1.48 -2.25
CA GLY A 74 -16.37 -0.34 -2.37
C GLY A 74 -16.31 0.24 -3.77
N GLU A 75 -17.15 1.23 -4.05
CA GLU A 75 -17.09 1.99 -5.29
C GLU A 75 -15.71 2.67 -5.42
N ASP A 76 -15.17 2.76 -6.64
CA ASP A 76 -13.88 3.39 -6.92
C ASP A 76 -13.78 4.81 -6.33
N SER A 77 -14.88 5.55 -6.29
CA SER A 77 -14.95 6.89 -5.69
C SER A 77 -14.70 6.88 -4.17
N ILE A 78 -15.19 5.86 -3.46
CA ILE A 78 -14.95 5.65 -2.03
C ILE A 78 -13.52 5.16 -1.81
N LEU A 79 -13.05 4.21 -2.61
CA LEU A 79 -11.68 3.69 -2.50
C LEU A 79 -10.62 4.76 -2.84
N ALA A 80 -10.92 5.70 -3.73
CA ALA A 80 -10.06 6.83 -4.00
C ALA A 80 -10.00 7.82 -2.82
N ARG A 81 -11.10 7.95 -2.06
CA ARG A 81 -11.20 8.86 -0.90
C ARG A 81 -10.51 8.31 0.35
N TYR A 82 -10.52 6.99 0.53
CA TYR A 82 -9.95 6.31 1.70
C TYR A 82 -8.80 5.36 1.32
N PRO A 83 -7.69 5.85 0.74
CA PRO A 83 -6.71 5.03 0.03
C PRO A 83 -5.94 3.99 0.87
N LEU A 84 -6.07 4.03 2.20
CA LEU A 84 -5.34 3.16 3.12
C LEU A 84 -6.23 2.03 3.65
N ARG A 85 -5.65 0.84 3.78
CA ARG A 85 -6.26 -0.29 4.49
C ARG A 85 -5.90 -0.28 5.98
N SER A 86 -4.68 0.08 6.29
CA SER A 86 -4.18 0.23 7.66
C SER A 86 -2.97 1.18 7.67
N CYS A 87 -2.63 1.68 8.84
CA CYS A 87 -1.36 2.34 9.06
C CYS A 87 -0.82 2.02 10.45
N TYR A 88 0.49 2.19 10.62
CA TYR A 88 1.17 2.08 11.90
C TYR A 88 2.13 3.25 12.07
N VAL A 89 2.12 3.87 13.25
CA VAL A 89 2.98 5.01 13.58
C VAL A 89 3.81 4.66 14.81
N ARG A 90 5.12 4.78 14.69
CA ARG A 90 6.07 4.66 15.78
C ARG A 90 6.85 5.96 15.92
N ILE A 91 6.93 6.47 17.15
CA ILE A 91 7.75 7.63 17.47
C ILE A 91 8.58 7.28 18.70
N GLU A 92 9.89 7.34 18.57
CA GLU A 92 10.85 6.97 19.60
C GLU A 92 11.87 8.10 19.80
N GLU A 93 12.38 8.26 21.02
CA GLU A 93 13.51 9.16 21.28
C GLU A 93 14.78 8.60 20.64
N SER A 94 15.57 9.48 20.02
CA SER A 94 16.87 9.07 19.49
C SER A 94 17.83 8.77 20.64
N GLU A 95 18.41 7.57 20.64
CA GLU A 95 19.37 7.13 21.66
C GLU A 95 20.57 8.08 21.80
N HIS A 96 20.96 8.72 20.70
CA HIS A 96 22.13 9.59 20.64
C HIS A 96 21.83 11.08 20.91
N ASP A 97 20.57 11.49 20.83
CA ASP A 97 20.20 12.91 20.92
C ASP A 97 18.76 13.05 21.45
N LYS A 98 18.64 13.41 22.73
CA LYS A 98 17.34 13.60 23.41
C LYS A 98 16.54 14.80 22.90
N THR A 99 17.12 15.60 22.00
CA THR A 99 16.39 16.68 21.31
C THR A 99 15.74 16.20 20.00
N ARG A 100 15.97 14.95 19.60
CA ARG A 100 15.47 14.37 18.36
C ARG A 100 14.60 13.15 18.61
N TYR A 101 13.60 13.01 17.76
CA TYR A 101 12.71 11.86 17.73
C TYR A 101 12.80 11.19 16.36
N LEU A 102 12.82 9.87 16.36
CA LEU A 102 12.65 9.06 15.16
C LEU A 102 11.15 8.83 14.96
N CYS A 103 10.61 9.16 13.79
CA CYS A 103 9.24 8.88 13.43
C CYS A 103 9.22 7.93 12.23
N GLU A 104 8.64 6.75 12.42
CA GLU A 104 8.44 5.75 11.39
C GLU A 104 6.95 5.54 11.17
N ILE A 105 6.54 5.58 9.90
CA ILE A 105 5.15 5.47 9.51
C ILE A 105 5.05 4.43 8.43
N MET A 106 4.31 3.38 8.71
CA MET A 106 4.00 2.31 7.76
C MET A 106 2.60 2.55 7.21
N LEU A 107 2.49 2.71 5.89
CA LEU A 107 1.22 2.89 5.20
C LEU A 107 0.92 1.62 4.41
N GLN A 108 -0.26 1.03 4.64
CA GLN A 108 -0.74 -0.09 3.85
C GLN A 108 -1.78 0.42 2.84
N PRO A 109 -1.47 0.43 1.53
CA PRO A 109 -2.44 0.78 0.49
C PRO A 109 -3.57 -0.26 0.43
N GLN A 110 -4.78 0.18 0.09
CA GLN A 110 -5.89 -0.74 -0.16
C GLN A 110 -6.02 -1.18 -1.63
N TYR A 111 -5.47 -0.39 -2.56
CA TYR A 111 -5.67 -0.58 -4.00
C TYR A 111 -4.86 -1.78 -4.51
N GLN A 112 -5.54 -2.89 -4.79
CA GLN A 112 -5.02 -4.04 -5.52
C GLN A 112 -5.59 -4.01 -6.94
N PHE A 113 -5.03 -3.15 -7.79
CA PHE A 113 -5.23 -3.28 -9.23
C PHE A 113 -3.87 -3.58 -9.83
N GLU A 114 -3.51 -4.86 -9.90
CA GLU A 114 -3.01 -5.45 -11.14
C GLU A 114 -2.91 -6.99 -11.01
N MET A 115 -3.68 -7.62 -11.91
CA MET A 115 -3.66 -9.01 -12.38
C MET A 115 -4.16 -10.09 -11.42
N MET A 116 -5.39 -10.53 -11.68
CA MET A 116 -5.85 -11.90 -11.42
C MET A 116 -4.74 -12.88 -11.83
N ASP A 117 -4.20 -13.64 -10.89
CA ASP A 117 -3.49 -14.88 -11.19
C ASP A 117 -4.52 -15.92 -11.66
N ALA A 118 -5.03 -15.75 -12.88
CA ALA A 118 -5.92 -16.71 -13.49
C ALA A 118 -5.10 -17.87 -14.06
N LYS A 119 -4.95 -18.94 -13.28
CA LYS A 119 -4.45 -20.23 -13.77
C LYS A 119 -5.62 -21.15 -14.04
N VAL A 120 -5.87 -21.44 -15.31
CA VAL A 120 -6.79 -22.51 -15.73
C VAL A 120 -5.95 -23.77 -15.95
N VAL A 121 -6.16 -24.78 -15.09
CA VAL A 121 -5.56 -26.11 -15.24
C VAL A 121 -6.62 -27.04 -15.81
N LEU A 122 -6.37 -27.56 -17.01
CA LEU A 122 -7.18 -28.62 -17.63
C LEU A 122 -6.49 -29.96 -17.38
N THR A 123 -7.15 -30.84 -16.63
CA THR A 123 -6.68 -32.21 -16.37
C THR A 123 -7.67 -33.18 -16.98
N ALA A 124 -7.21 -34.02 -17.91
CA ALA A 124 -7.96 -35.14 -18.48
C ALA A 124 -7.22 -36.44 -18.16
N SER A 125 -7.92 -37.41 -17.60
CA SER A 125 -7.40 -38.76 -17.36
C SER A 125 -7.80 -39.69 -18.51
N VAL A 126 -6.82 -40.33 -19.14
CA VAL A 126 -7.07 -41.48 -20.04
C VAL A 126 -6.83 -42.76 -19.26
N SER A 127 -7.75 -43.72 -19.33
CA SER A 127 -7.54 -45.06 -18.80
C SER A 127 -6.44 -45.75 -19.61
N GLY A 128 -5.39 -46.23 -18.93
CA GLY A 128 -4.22 -46.86 -19.56
C GLY A 128 -4.47 -48.18 -20.30
N GLN A 129 -5.73 -48.57 -20.52
CA GLN A 129 -6.09 -49.74 -21.32
C GLN A 129 -6.39 -49.43 -22.80
N GLU A 130 -6.37 -48.17 -23.22
CA GLU A 130 -6.65 -47.80 -24.63
C GLU A 130 -5.50 -47.02 -25.31
N VAL A 131 -4.31 -47.00 -24.71
CA VAL A 131 -3.10 -46.39 -25.34
C VAL A 131 -2.11 -47.50 -25.71
N GLY A 132 -2.42 -48.21 -26.80
CA GLY A 132 -1.61 -49.27 -27.42
C GLY A 132 -1.73 -50.63 -26.69
N GLU A 133 -1.94 -51.78 -27.32
CA GLU A 133 -1.76 -52.20 -28.70
C GLU A 133 -2.87 -53.22 -29.03
N SER A 134 -3.46 -53.17 -30.23
CA SER A 134 -4.23 -54.28 -30.76
C SER A 134 -3.53 -54.81 -32.01
N GLN A 135 -2.66 -55.79 -31.80
CA GLN A 135 -2.65 -57.03 -32.58
C GLN A 135 -2.78 -58.20 -31.62
#